data_AF-A0A2Z2PGY7-F1
#
_entry.id   AF-A0A2Z2PGY7-F1
#
_cell.length_a   1.000
_cell.length_b   1.000
_cell.length_c   1.000
_cell.angle_alpha   90.00
_cell.angle_beta   90.00
_cell.angle_gamma   90.00
#
_symmetry.space_group_name_H-M   'P 1'
#
loop_
_entity.id
_entity.type
_entity.pdbx_description
1 polymer ?
#
loop_
_entity_poly.entity_id
_entity_poly.type
_entity_poly.pdbx_seq_one_letter_code
_entity_poly.pdbx_strand_id
1 'polypeptide(L)'
;MEKTFPQKTKPWSKSQGAVLAIAADLRKAAAINALLSTPAPVLPVKDGHLILPFVIGIFETFRASLLPDVPAVHLRRAIAAYARSKNYLLASAQPDAMRHDATGTPVSAVDEADRLSAQLRVEEIRRERQASAELARTEEVATGPSPDK
;
A
#
# COMPACT_ATOMS: atom_id res chain seq x y z
N MET A 1 5.45 33.19 1.11
CA MET A 1 4.93 31.81 1.19
C MET A 1 5.50 31.04 0.02
N GLU A 2 6.62 30.37 0.26
CA GLU A 2 7.33 29.62 -0.78
C GLU A 2 6.55 28.36 -1.11
N LYS A 3 5.99 28.29 -2.32
CA LYS A 3 5.32 27.10 -2.82
C LYS A 3 6.41 26.10 -3.21
N THR A 4 6.70 25.14 -2.33
CA THR A 4 7.54 24.00 -2.67
C THR A 4 6.87 23.23 -3.80
N PHE A 5 7.38 23.38 -5.02
CA PHE A 5 6.97 22.56 -6.16
C PHE A 5 7.43 21.11 -5.89
N PRO A 6 6.58 20.09 -6.08
CA PRO A 6 7.04 18.71 -5.97
C PRO A 6 8.12 18.50 -7.03
N GLN A 7 9.23 17.89 -6.63
CA GLN A 7 10.30 17.50 -7.55
C GLN A 7 9.67 16.70 -8.70
N LYS A 8 9.88 17.14 -9.94
CA LYS A 8 9.43 16.45 -11.16
C LYS A 8 10.19 15.12 -11.26
N THR A 9 9.71 14.08 -10.58
CA THR A 9 10.12 12.70 -10.87
C THR A 9 9.46 12.30 -12.18
N LYS A 10 10.28 11.88 -13.15
CA LYS A 10 9.77 11.37 -14.43
C LYS A 10 8.87 10.15 -14.14
N PRO A 11 7.62 10.12 -14.62
CA PRO A 11 6.75 8.96 -14.42
C PRO A 11 7.42 7.68 -14.91
N TRP A 12 7.25 6.59 -14.16
CA TRP A 12 7.79 5.30 -14.56
C TRP A 12 7.19 4.87 -15.89
N SER A 13 8.05 4.54 -16.85
CA SER A 13 7.66 4.21 -18.22
C SER A 13 7.50 2.71 -18.45
N LYS A 14 7.99 1.89 -17.53
CA LYS A 14 7.94 0.43 -17.59
C LYS A 14 7.26 -0.12 -16.34
N SER A 15 6.41 -1.11 -16.53
CA SER A 15 5.82 -1.88 -15.43
C SER A 15 6.94 -2.65 -14.71
N GLN A 16 6.90 -2.64 -13.38
CA GLN A 16 7.73 -3.47 -12.51
C GLN A 16 7.08 -4.85 -12.27
N GLY A 17 5.97 -5.14 -12.96
CA GLY A 17 5.27 -6.42 -12.92
C GLY A 17 4.18 -6.48 -11.84
N ALA A 18 3.53 -7.64 -11.78
CA ALA A 18 2.49 -7.93 -10.81
C ALA A 18 3.02 -7.84 -9.38
N VAL A 19 2.30 -7.12 -8.53
CA VAL A 19 2.68 -6.96 -7.12
C VAL A 19 1.99 -8.02 -6.28
N LEU A 20 2.80 -8.90 -5.69
CA LEU A 20 2.32 -9.99 -4.87
C LEU A 20 2.22 -9.57 -3.40
N ALA A 21 1.15 -10.00 -2.75
CA ALA A 21 0.92 -9.82 -1.33
C ALA A 21 1.96 -10.58 -0.50
N ILE A 22 2.45 -9.90 0.54
CA ILE A 22 3.26 -10.50 1.60
C ILE A 22 2.48 -10.52 2.91
N ALA A 23 2.97 -11.24 3.91
CA ALA A 23 2.37 -11.33 5.24
C ALA A 23 1.93 -9.98 5.86
N ALA A 24 2.68 -8.89 5.64
CA ALA A 24 2.31 -7.57 6.14
C ALA A 24 1.07 -6.97 5.46
N ASP A 25 0.85 -7.27 4.17
CA ASP A 25 -0.34 -6.86 3.43
C ASP A 25 -1.54 -7.72 3.82
N LEU A 26 -1.33 -9.03 3.98
CA LEU A 26 -2.36 -9.96 4.44
C LEU A 26 -2.92 -9.58 5.80
N ARG A 27 -2.08 -9.16 6.76
CA ARG A 27 -2.57 -8.67 8.06
C ARG A 27 -3.49 -7.47 7.94
N LYS A 28 -3.18 -6.53 7.02
CA LYS A 28 -4.01 -5.33 6.80
C LYS A 28 -5.29 -5.67 6.05
N ALA A 29 -5.21 -6.55 5.05
CA ALA A 29 -6.38 -7.07 4.33
C ALA A 29 -7.32 -7.83 5.27
N ALA A 30 -6.77 -8.69 6.13
CA ALA A 30 -7.52 -9.39 7.17
C ALA A 30 -8.19 -8.43 8.16
N ALA A 31 -7.53 -7.34 8.53
CA ALA A 31 -8.13 -6.31 9.38
C ALA A 31 -9.32 -5.60 8.73
N ILE A 32 -9.38 -5.51 7.39
CA ILE A 32 -10.57 -5.04 6.69
C ILE A 32 -11.64 -6.14 6.72
N ASN A 33 -11.30 -7.36 6.29
CA ASN A 33 -12.25 -8.48 6.23
C ASN A 33 -12.90 -8.80 7.58
N ALA A 34 -12.18 -8.64 8.69
CA ALA A 34 -12.72 -8.84 10.04
C ALA A 34 -13.83 -7.85 10.43
N LEU A 35 -13.97 -6.73 9.71
CA LEU A 35 -15.02 -5.74 9.93
C LEU A 35 -16.24 -5.98 9.03
N LEU A 36 -16.12 -6.84 8.02
CA LEU A 36 -17.17 -7.09 7.02
C LEU A 36 -17.95 -8.36 7.36
N SER A 37 -19.23 -8.38 7.04
CA SER A 37 -20.09 -9.57 7.15
C SER A 37 -19.70 -10.67 6.15
N THR A 38 -19.14 -10.28 5.01
CA THR A 38 -18.60 -11.17 3.99
C THR A 38 -17.22 -10.69 3.59
N PRO A 39 -16.21 -11.57 3.50
CA PRO A 39 -14.89 -11.21 3.00
C PRO A 39 -14.96 -10.61 1.59
N ALA A 40 -14.24 -9.52 1.34
CA ALA A 40 -14.22 -8.86 0.04
C ALA A 40 -13.23 -9.58 -0.91
N PRO A 41 -13.67 -10.13 -2.05
CA PRO A 41 -12.79 -10.86 -2.97
C PRO A 41 -11.61 -10.05 -3.54
N VAL A 42 -11.72 -8.72 -3.58
CA VAL A 42 -10.62 -7.83 -3.99
C VAL A 42 -9.41 -7.86 -3.04
N LEU A 43 -9.60 -8.34 -1.80
CA LEU A 43 -8.55 -8.40 -0.80
C LEU A 43 -7.76 -9.71 -0.89
N PRO A 44 -6.42 -9.67 -0.82
CA PRO A 44 -5.60 -10.87 -0.81
C PRO A 44 -5.81 -11.65 0.49
N VAL A 45 -5.82 -12.98 0.39
CA VAL A 45 -6.03 -13.90 1.53
C VAL A 45 -4.86 -14.86 1.77
N LYS A 46 -3.90 -14.94 0.85
CA LYS A 46 -2.69 -15.77 0.99
C LYS A 46 -1.49 -15.12 0.29
N ASP A 47 -0.30 -15.56 0.67
CA ASP A 47 0.94 -15.10 0.05
C ASP A 47 0.94 -15.43 -1.44
N GLY A 48 1.46 -14.50 -2.25
CA GLY A 48 1.45 -14.64 -3.70
C GLY A 48 0.14 -14.22 -4.38
N HIS A 49 -0.92 -13.86 -3.65
CA HIS A 49 -2.09 -13.20 -4.26
C HIS A 49 -1.72 -11.82 -4.81
N LEU A 50 -2.40 -11.40 -5.87
CA LEU A 50 -2.25 -10.06 -6.42
C LEU A 50 -2.78 -8.99 -5.45
N ILE A 51 -2.05 -7.88 -5.35
CA ILE A 51 -2.57 -6.66 -4.75
C ILE A 51 -3.34 -5.89 -5.81
N LEU A 52 -4.64 -5.71 -5.58
CA LEU A 52 -5.55 -5.04 -6.51
C LEU A 52 -5.86 -3.62 -6.02
N PRO A 53 -5.49 -2.56 -6.77
CA PRO A 53 -5.92 -1.19 -6.48
C PRO A 53 -7.44 -1.09 -6.52
N PHE A 54 -8.05 -0.38 -5.58
CA PHE A 54 -9.51 -0.23 -5.49
C PHE A 54 -10.05 0.84 -6.44
N VAL A 55 -11.31 0.67 -6.84
CA VAL A 55 -12.12 1.75 -7.43
C VAL A 55 -12.30 2.90 -6.46
N ILE A 56 -12.48 4.10 -7.01
CA ILE A 56 -12.89 5.27 -6.24
C ILE A 56 -14.28 4.99 -5.65
N GLY A 57 -14.47 5.29 -4.37
CA GLY A 57 -15.73 5.05 -3.66
C GLY A 57 -15.90 3.65 -3.05
N ILE A 58 -14.88 2.77 -3.12
CA ILE A 58 -14.90 1.42 -2.52
C ILE A 58 -15.37 1.39 -1.05
N PHE A 59 -15.15 2.49 -0.31
CA PHE A 59 -15.59 2.62 1.06
C PHE A 59 -17.09 2.42 1.23
N GLU A 60 -17.92 2.98 0.34
CA GLU A 60 -19.38 2.83 0.46
C GLU A 60 -19.82 1.39 0.17
N THR A 61 -19.15 0.71 -0.76
CA THR A 61 -19.37 -0.72 -1.02
C THR A 61 -19.02 -1.58 0.19
N PHE A 62 -17.87 -1.36 0.82
CA PHE A 62 -17.49 -2.07 2.05
C PHE A 62 -18.35 -1.67 3.25
N ARG A 63 -18.82 -0.42 3.30
CA ARG A 63 -19.71 0.05 4.37
C ARG A 63 -21.05 -0.65 4.32
N ALA A 64 -21.57 -0.95 3.13
CA ALA A 64 -22.82 -1.70 2.96
C ALA A 64 -22.74 -3.13 3.52
N SER A 65 -21.54 -3.72 3.57
CA SER A 65 -21.29 -5.03 4.19
C SER A 65 -20.62 -4.94 5.56
N LEU A 66 -20.59 -3.77 6.20
CA LEU A 66 -20.00 -3.63 7.53
C LEU A 66 -20.82 -4.41 8.56
N LEU A 67 -20.14 -5.10 9.48
CA LEU A 67 -20.79 -5.79 10.60
C LEU A 67 -21.64 -4.80 11.44
N PRO A 68 -22.77 -5.26 12.00
CA PRO A 68 -23.56 -4.47 12.94
C PRO A 68 -22.68 -3.95 14.10
N ASP A 69 -23.02 -2.77 14.62
CA ASP A 69 -22.37 -2.15 15.78
C ASP A 69 -20.86 -1.80 15.62
N VAL A 70 -20.27 -2.06 14.45
CA VAL A 70 -18.91 -1.59 14.13
C VAL A 70 -18.97 -0.14 13.65
N PRO A 71 -18.26 0.80 14.31
CA PRO A 71 -18.19 2.18 13.83
C PRO A 71 -17.49 2.28 12.48
N ALA A 72 -18.10 2.97 11.51
CA ALA A 72 -17.55 3.15 10.16
C ALA A 72 -16.14 3.79 10.12
N VAL A 73 -15.74 4.49 11.20
CA VAL A 73 -14.38 5.02 11.35
C VAL A 73 -13.32 3.91 11.43
N HIS A 74 -13.64 2.75 12.01
CA HIS A 74 -12.71 1.61 12.04
C HIS A 74 -12.46 1.08 10.62
N LEU A 75 -13.51 0.96 9.82
CA LEU A 75 -13.40 0.58 8.41
C LEU A 75 -12.56 1.60 7.62
N ARG A 76 -12.83 2.91 7.78
CA ARG A 76 -12.02 3.95 7.12
C ARG A 76 -10.54 3.84 7.46
N ARG A 77 -10.22 3.62 8.75
CA ARG A 77 -8.83 3.48 9.21
C ARG A 77 -8.17 2.22 8.64
N ALA A 78 -8.87 1.09 8.61
CA ALA A 78 -8.35 -0.17 8.07
C ALA A 78 -8.06 -0.05 6.56
N ILE A 79 -9.01 0.49 5.79
CA ILE A 79 -8.83 0.76 4.35
C ILE A 79 -7.65 1.71 4.13
N ALA A 80 -7.57 2.81 4.88
CA ALA A 80 -6.47 3.77 4.76
C ALA A 80 -5.10 3.15 5.13
N ALA A 81 -5.05 2.22 6.08
CA ALA A 81 -3.82 1.51 6.43
C ALA A 81 -3.37 0.55 5.32
N TYR A 82 -4.32 -0.15 4.68
CA TYR A 82 -4.05 -1.03 3.54
C TYR A 82 -3.63 -0.25 2.30
N ALA A 83 -4.39 0.79 1.92
CA ALA A 83 -4.15 1.60 0.73
C ALA A 83 -2.83 2.42 0.79
N ARG A 84 -2.34 2.73 2.00
CA ARG A 84 -1.03 3.38 2.19
C ARG A 84 0.12 2.39 2.34
N SER A 85 -0.12 1.09 2.22
CA SER A 85 0.96 0.10 2.25
C SER A 85 1.85 0.25 1.02
N LYS A 86 3.15 -0.04 1.18
CA LYS A 86 4.12 0.04 0.09
C LYS A 86 3.69 -0.78 -1.13
N ASN A 87 3.22 -2.00 -0.93
CA ASN A 87 2.86 -2.90 -2.03
C ASN A 87 1.56 -2.47 -2.72
N TYR A 88 0.57 -1.94 -1.99
CA TYR A 88 -0.61 -1.33 -2.61
C TYR A 88 -0.26 -0.11 -3.45
N LEU A 89 0.59 0.78 -2.92
CA LEU A 89 1.07 1.94 -3.67
C LEU A 89 1.89 1.50 -4.89
N LEU A 90 2.72 0.47 -4.76
CA LEU A 90 3.46 -0.09 -5.89
C LEU A 90 2.53 -0.67 -6.96
N ALA A 91 1.44 -1.34 -6.58
CA ALA A 91 0.44 -1.85 -7.52
C ALA A 91 -0.27 -0.69 -8.24
N SER A 92 -0.60 0.38 -7.51
CA SER A 92 -1.24 1.58 -8.07
C SER A 92 -0.30 2.42 -8.94
N ALA A 93 1.02 2.31 -8.71
CA ALA A 93 2.06 3.03 -9.42
C ALA A 93 2.39 2.44 -10.81
N GLN A 94 1.90 1.24 -11.13
CA GLN A 94 2.18 0.59 -12.40
C GLN A 94 1.55 1.37 -13.57
N PRO A 95 2.23 1.48 -14.73
CA PRO A 95 1.68 2.16 -15.92
C PRO A 95 0.37 1.54 -16.42
N ASP A 96 0.22 0.24 -16.23
CA ASP A 96 -0.92 -0.60 -16.61
C ASP A 96 -1.87 -0.91 -15.44
N ALA A 97 -1.76 -0.17 -14.32
CA ALA A 97 -2.56 -0.40 -13.13
C ALA A 97 -4.06 -0.20 -13.41
N MET A 98 -4.86 -1.20 -13.03
CA MET A 98 -6.32 -1.14 -13.04
C MET A 98 -6.87 -1.02 -11.62
N ARG A 99 -7.97 -0.29 -11.49
CA ARG A 99 -8.83 -0.23 -10.32
C ARG A 99 -9.84 -1.37 -10.37
N HIS A 100 -10.09 -1.98 -9.22
CA HIS A 100 -10.94 -3.14 -9.06
C HIS A 100 -12.07 -2.85 -8.09
N ASP A 101 -13.27 -3.34 -8.39
CA ASP A 101 -14.40 -3.25 -7.47
C ASP A 101 -14.24 -4.22 -6.28
N ALA A 102 -15.22 -4.25 -5.38
CA ALA A 102 -15.18 -5.12 -4.20
C ALA A 102 -15.10 -6.62 -4.54
N THR A 103 -15.56 -7.02 -5.73
CA THR A 103 -15.55 -8.40 -6.23
C THR A 103 -14.21 -8.79 -6.86
N GLY A 104 -13.28 -7.83 -6.99
CA GLY A 104 -12.00 -8.04 -7.65
C GLY A 104 -12.06 -7.90 -9.17
N THR A 105 -13.17 -7.41 -9.72
CA THR A 105 -13.32 -7.19 -11.17
C THR A 105 -12.62 -5.89 -11.57
N PRO A 106 -11.77 -5.86 -12.61
CA PRO A 106 -11.16 -4.63 -13.10
C PRO A 106 -12.22 -3.72 -13.76
N VAL A 107 -12.23 -2.45 -13.38
CA VAL A 107 -13.25 -1.48 -13.80
C VAL A 107 -12.67 -0.33 -14.62
N SER A 108 -11.58 0.27 -14.17
CA SER A 108 -10.98 1.44 -14.84
C SER A 108 -9.47 1.47 -14.66
N ALA A 109 -8.77 2.19 -15.53
CA ALA A 109 -7.35 2.49 -15.28
C ALA A 109 -7.20 3.36 -14.01
N VAL A 110 -6.03 3.28 -13.37
CA VAL A 110 -5.61 4.26 -12.37
C VAL A 110 -5.21 5.55 -13.11
N ASP A 111 -5.80 6.67 -12.71
CA ASP A 111 -5.53 7.96 -13.33
C ASP A 111 -4.08 8.41 -13.15
N GLU A 112 -3.61 9.25 -14.08
CA GLU A 112 -2.20 9.66 -14.10
C GLU A 112 -1.74 10.39 -12.84
N ALA A 113 -2.58 11.27 -12.28
CA ALA A 113 -2.27 11.99 -11.06
C ALA A 113 -2.08 11.04 -9.86
N ASP A 114 -2.98 10.06 -9.72
CA ASP A 114 -2.92 9.08 -8.64
C ASP A 114 -1.73 8.14 -8.80
N ARG A 115 -1.46 7.71 -10.04
CA ARG A 115 -0.29 6.88 -10.36
C ARG A 115 1.01 7.60 -10.03
N LEU A 116 1.14 8.88 -10.39
CA LEU A 116 2.32 9.70 -10.08
C LEU A 116 2.48 9.89 -8.56
N SER A 117 1.37 10.17 -7.85
CA SER A 117 1.37 10.27 -6.38
C SER A 117 1.84 8.97 -5.73
N ALA A 118 1.38 7.82 -6.23
CA ALA A 118 1.79 6.52 -5.75
C ALA A 118 3.29 6.26 -6.02
N GLN A 119 3.80 6.61 -7.21
CA GLN A 119 5.22 6.49 -7.55
C GLN A 119 6.09 7.29 -6.57
N LEU A 120 5.75 8.56 -6.36
CA LEU A 120 6.44 9.45 -5.42
C LEU A 120 6.48 8.84 -4.01
N ARG A 121 5.35 8.34 -3.52
CA ARG A 121 5.30 7.76 -2.17
C ARG A 121 6.09 6.46 -2.07
N VAL A 122 6.11 5.62 -3.12
CA VAL A 122 6.94 4.40 -3.13
C VAL A 122 8.42 4.76 -3.09
N GLU A 123 8.87 5.75 -3.86
CA GLU A 123 10.25 6.22 -3.84
C GLU A 123 10.65 6.78 -2.47
N GLU A 124 9.76 7.56 -1.85
CA GLU A 124 9.95 8.06 -0.48
C GLU A 124 10.11 6.91 0.53
N ILE A 125 9.21 5.94 0.53
CA ILE A 125 9.29 4.75 1.41
C ILE A 125 10.60 3.97 1.17
N ARG A 126 11.06 3.88 -0.08
CA ARG A 126 12.34 3.20 -0.40
C ARG A 126 13.52 3.96 0.22
N ARG A 127 13.54 5.29 0.10
CA ARG A 127 14.59 6.14 0.70
C ARG A 127 14.59 6.07 2.23
N GLU A 128 13.42 6.18 2.85
CA GLU A 128 13.25 6.06 4.31
C GLU A 128 13.85 4.73 4.82
N ARG A 129 13.53 3.61 4.15
CA ARG A 129 14.06 2.29 4.53
C ARG A 129 15.57 2.15 4.33
N GLN A 130 16.12 2.75 3.27
CA GLN A 130 17.57 2.74 3.04
C GLN A 130 18.30 3.52 4.13
N ALA A 131 17.81 4.71 4.48
CA ALA A 131 18.38 5.53 5.55
C ALA A 131 18.32 4.80 6.91
N SER A 132 17.19 4.19 7.27
CA SER A 132 17.09 3.41 8.50
C SER A 132 18.02 2.20 8.54
N ALA A 133 18.21 1.51 7.41
CA ALA A 133 19.14 0.38 7.32
C ALA A 133 20.60 0.81 7.47
N GLU A 134 20.97 1.97 6.93
CA GLU A 134 22.32 2.51 7.06
C GLU A 134 22.62 2.92 8.51
N LEU A 135 21.67 3.56 9.20
CA LEU A 135 21.79 3.91 10.62
C LEU A 135 21.96 2.67 11.51
N ALA A 136 21.19 1.61 11.26
CA ALA A 136 21.32 0.37 12.02
C ALA A 136 22.71 -0.29 11.84
N ARG A 137 23.28 -0.21 10.63
CA ARG A 137 24.62 -0.75 10.34
C ARG A 137 25.73 0.04 11.02
N THR A 138 25.63 1.36 11.09
CA THR A 138 26.64 2.19 11.77
C THR A 138 26.59 2.02 13.29
N GLU A 139 25.41 1.79 13.88
CA GLU A 139 25.26 1.47 15.31
C GLU A 139 25.83 0.08 15.67
N GLU A 140 25.64 -0.95 14.82
CA GLU A 140 26.23 -2.28 15.02
C GLU A 140 27.77 -2.25 14.93
N VAL A 141 28.35 -1.44 14.04
CA VAL A 141 29.82 -1.29 13.92
C VAL A 141 30.41 -0.51 15.10
N ALA A 142 29.70 0.49 15.63
CA ALA A 142 30.15 1.27 16.79
C ALA A 142 30.11 0.50 18.13
N THR A 143 29.40 -0.64 18.19
CA THR A 143 29.25 -1.46 19.39
C THR A 143 29.97 -2.82 19.33
N GLY A 144 30.76 -3.07 18.26
CA GLY A 144 31.61 -4.26 18.12
C GLY A 144 32.78 -4.33 19.12
N PRO A 145 33.31 -5.53 19.42
CA PRO A 145 33.91 -5.87 20.72
C PRO A 145 35.21 -5.12 20.99
N SER A 146 35.36 -4.67 22.23
CA SER A 146 36.65 -4.22 22.79
C SER A 146 37.69 -5.33 22.59
N PRO A 147 38.90 -5.03 22.10
CA PRO A 147 39.95 -6.03 22.01
C PRO A 147 40.43 -6.32 23.43
N ASP A 148 40.10 -7.51 23.95
CA ASP A 148 40.67 -8.01 25.20
C ASP A 148 42.20 -8.09 25.05
N LYS A 149 42.89 -7.46 26.01
CA LYS A 149 44.35 -7.48 26.18
C LYS A 149 44.79 -8.70 26.97
#